data_AF-A0A7S0P914-F1
#
_entry.id   AF-A0A7S0P914-F1
#
_cell.length_a   1.000
_cell.length_b   1.000
_cell.length_c   1.000
_cell.angle_alpha   90.00
_cell.angle_beta   90.00
_cell.angle_gamma   90.00
#
_symmetry.space_group_name_H-M   'P 1'
#
loop_
_entity.id
_entity.type
_entity.pdbx_description
1 polymer ?
#
loop_
_entity_poly.entity_id
_entity_poly.type
_entity_poly.pdbx_seq_one_letter_code
_entity_poly.pdbx_strand_id
1 'polypeptide(L)'
;PHPARLPAFAVPLLFRARSAVESPAGRSSLSGRTPAKRRASMLRLVAALAAIAAAARAGPLTDIVDTRIGTGGFGFAIGELNPGAQVPFGSMRLGPDTGLGFGVDFPPFDHYGGYYDSDTHIRAFSHTHFVGAGVGDYGNVGVMATNMTVDEAVANARSYRSRFSHDQEVAQPGYYAATLLDSGVQAEVTATGPFSGVHQYTCDPSSGSCSLVVDVCHCISENITDACRFADLTASPVQDAWNPASAWAAELSGSVLMHGSLSGRSQHGGGVRIYFSLTVSPLATTAQAPSSNVSLSLWSAGHLAKSALSLRPSFNTSSGSAGAVLHTASGSGFVVRAGISFVSVANAQANVAAEQAAVSSFEAAKQQSQAEWEAQLGRLSVGAAAPAVHVPGGTAGKALRGDSAGATASTIAAAAAAASSRAADGGAASHRRVVSAEEDLDWRAGRATARAALASHGKPRGRAARPLGDWQAQQRRELYSGLYRSMLAPSIFSESDGRYASFAGDVRQWGGAAGSRYRTDMSLWDIHRSQSAWLTLVAPSAARDVTNSL
;
A
#
# COMPACT_ATOMS: atom_id res chain seq x y z
N PRO A 1 6.35 59.87 9.94
CA PRO A 1 5.49 59.95 8.73
C PRO A 1 5.35 58.57 8.06
N HIS A 2 4.24 57.88 8.32
CA HIS A 2 3.70 56.80 7.47
C HIS A 2 3.45 57.29 6.03
N PRO A 3 3.16 56.42 5.01
CA PRO A 3 2.93 54.97 5.04
C PRO A 3 3.63 54.14 3.93
N ALA A 4 3.37 52.82 4.02
CA ALA A 4 3.66 51.71 3.12
C ALA A 4 3.28 51.88 1.63
N ARG A 5 3.95 51.10 0.75
CA ARG A 5 3.36 50.50 -0.47
C ARG A 5 4.19 49.32 -1.01
N LEU A 6 3.46 48.24 -1.30
CA LEU A 6 3.85 46.98 -1.94
C LEU A 6 4.43 47.17 -3.36
N PRO A 7 5.22 46.21 -3.87
CA PRO A 7 5.23 45.90 -5.29
C PRO A 7 4.49 44.57 -5.56
N ALA A 8 3.64 44.62 -6.57
CA ALA A 8 2.91 43.51 -7.13
C ALA A 8 3.86 42.54 -7.87
N PHE A 9 3.77 41.25 -7.56
CA PHE A 9 4.34 40.20 -8.41
C PHE A 9 3.33 39.88 -9.53
N ALA A 10 3.57 40.45 -10.70
CA ALA A 10 2.97 40.00 -11.95
C ALA A 10 3.95 39.02 -12.62
N VAL A 11 3.57 37.74 -12.71
CA VAL A 11 4.29 36.73 -13.51
C VAL A 11 3.57 36.61 -14.86
N PRO A 12 4.19 36.98 -15.99
CA PRO A 12 3.65 36.67 -17.31
C PRO A 12 4.08 35.26 -17.73
N LEU A 13 3.13 34.34 -17.82
CA LEU A 13 3.30 33.04 -18.48
C LEU A 13 3.11 33.22 -20.00
N LEU A 14 4.24 33.30 -20.72
CA LEU A 14 4.32 33.21 -22.18
C LEU A 14 4.48 31.74 -22.59
N PHE A 15 3.41 31.11 -23.09
CA PHE A 15 3.53 29.89 -23.89
C PHE A 15 3.66 30.26 -25.37
N ARG A 16 4.82 29.94 -25.95
CA ARG A 16 5.18 30.15 -27.36
C ARG A 16 4.82 28.90 -28.16
N ALA A 17 3.70 28.91 -28.87
CA ALA A 17 3.41 27.92 -29.91
C ALA A 17 4.06 28.37 -31.23
N ARG A 18 4.89 27.51 -31.83
CA ARG A 18 5.51 27.76 -33.15
C ARG A 18 4.44 27.76 -34.25
N SER A 19 4.51 28.80 -35.07
CA SER A 19 3.80 29.01 -36.32
C SER A 19 4.33 28.12 -37.45
N ALA A 20 3.42 27.53 -38.23
CA ALA A 20 3.63 27.26 -39.64
C ALA A 20 2.62 28.10 -40.44
N VAL A 21 3.17 29.03 -41.20
CA VAL A 21 2.57 29.85 -42.27
C VAL A 21 2.67 28.96 -43.54
N GLU A 22 1.70 28.81 -44.45
CA GLU A 22 1.04 29.82 -45.29
C GLU A 22 -0.18 29.21 -46.05
N SER A 23 -1.03 30.09 -46.59
CA SER A 23 -2.40 29.95 -47.15
C SER A 23 -2.42 29.62 -48.67
N PRO A 24 -3.52 29.74 -49.47
CA PRO A 24 -4.95 29.96 -49.17
C PRO A 24 -5.96 29.11 -50.01
N ALA A 25 -7.23 29.02 -49.57
CA ALA A 25 -8.44 29.28 -50.38
C ALA A 25 -9.70 28.74 -49.67
N GLY A 26 -10.63 29.65 -49.34
CA GLY A 26 -11.94 29.25 -48.83
C GLY A 26 -12.61 30.37 -48.04
N ARG A 27 -13.15 31.36 -48.75
CA ARG A 27 -14.09 32.31 -48.14
C ARG A 27 -15.30 31.54 -47.61
N SER A 28 -15.49 31.52 -46.30
CA SER A 28 -16.82 31.36 -45.71
C SER A 28 -17.02 32.39 -44.61
N SER A 29 -18.05 33.19 -44.77
CA SER A 29 -18.47 34.27 -43.88
C SER A 29 -18.91 33.71 -42.53
N LEU A 30 -18.25 34.10 -41.43
CA LEU A 30 -18.81 33.97 -40.08
C LEU A 30 -19.79 35.12 -39.80
N SER A 31 -20.92 35.09 -40.51
CA SER A 31 -22.15 35.77 -40.09
C SER A 31 -23.02 34.75 -39.34
N GLY A 32 -23.50 35.10 -38.15
CA GLY A 32 -24.65 34.42 -37.53
C GLY A 32 -24.36 33.27 -36.56
N ARG A 33 -23.72 33.55 -35.42
CA ARG A 33 -24.07 32.77 -34.21
C ARG A 33 -25.21 33.49 -33.49
N THR A 34 -26.41 32.95 -33.66
CA THR A 34 -27.64 33.44 -33.02
C THR A 34 -27.47 33.55 -31.49
N PRO A 35 -28.17 34.48 -30.81
CA PRO A 35 -28.08 34.65 -29.35
C PRO A 35 -28.38 33.35 -28.57
N ALA A 36 -29.18 32.45 -29.15
CA ALA A 36 -29.44 31.10 -28.61
C ALA A 36 -28.17 30.21 -28.55
N LYS A 37 -27.29 30.25 -29.56
CA LYS A 37 -26.05 29.48 -29.58
C LYS A 37 -25.01 30.04 -28.60
N ARG A 38 -24.98 31.36 -28.39
CA ARG A 38 -24.16 32.00 -27.34
C ARG A 38 -24.64 31.63 -25.93
N ARG A 39 -25.96 31.62 -25.69
CA ARG A 39 -26.55 31.17 -24.42
C ARG A 39 -26.26 29.68 -24.15
N ALA A 40 -26.35 28.82 -25.15
CA ALA A 40 -26.03 27.39 -25.00
C ALA A 40 -24.54 27.14 -24.68
N SER A 41 -23.61 27.88 -25.29
CA SER A 41 -22.18 27.81 -24.95
C SER A 41 -21.89 28.34 -23.54
N MET A 42 -22.58 29.41 -23.12
CA MET A 42 -22.44 29.97 -21.78
C MET A 42 -23.03 29.05 -20.71
N LEU A 43 -24.18 28.40 -20.96
CA LEU A 43 -24.75 27.38 -20.06
C LEU A 43 -23.83 26.16 -19.92
N ARG A 44 -23.18 25.71 -21.00
CA ARG A 44 -22.21 24.61 -20.95
C ARG A 44 -20.96 24.98 -20.13
N LEU A 45 -20.49 26.22 -20.25
CA LEU A 45 -19.36 26.73 -19.46
C LEU A 45 -19.74 26.87 -17.98
N VAL A 46 -20.93 27.40 -17.67
CA VAL A 46 -21.44 27.49 -16.29
C VAL A 46 -21.67 26.11 -15.68
N ALA A 47 -22.20 25.14 -16.44
CA ALA A 47 -22.35 23.77 -15.99
C ALA A 47 -20.99 23.07 -15.76
N ALA A 48 -20.00 23.31 -16.61
CA ALA A 48 -18.64 22.80 -16.42
C ALA A 48 -17.97 23.42 -15.17
N LEU A 49 -18.11 24.74 -14.97
CA LEU A 49 -17.60 25.43 -13.78
C LEU A 49 -18.32 24.99 -12.50
N ALA A 50 -19.63 24.74 -12.56
CA ALA A 50 -20.41 24.21 -11.44
C ALA A 50 -20.03 22.74 -11.13
N ALA A 51 -19.74 21.93 -12.13
CA ALA A 51 -19.23 20.56 -11.93
C ALA A 51 -17.82 20.54 -11.31
N ILE A 52 -16.94 21.46 -11.74
CA ILE A 52 -15.61 21.65 -11.14
C ILE A 52 -15.74 22.11 -9.67
N ALA A 53 -16.63 23.07 -9.39
CA ALA A 53 -16.88 23.56 -8.04
C ALA A 53 -17.56 22.51 -7.13
N ALA A 54 -18.42 21.65 -7.67
CA ALA A 54 -19.04 20.54 -6.94
C ALA A 54 -18.04 19.41 -6.64
N ALA A 55 -17.15 19.09 -7.57
CA ALA A 55 -16.04 18.17 -7.33
C ALA A 55 -15.08 18.71 -6.26
N ALA A 56 -14.82 20.02 -6.24
CA ALA A 56 -14.04 20.69 -5.19
C ALA A 56 -14.78 20.77 -3.83
N ARG A 57 -16.06 20.41 -3.76
CA ARG A 57 -16.88 20.43 -2.53
C ARG A 57 -16.86 19.09 -1.78
N ALA A 58 -16.49 18.00 -2.46
CA ALA A 58 -16.18 16.72 -1.84
C ALA A 58 -14.66 16.66 -1.64
N GLY A 59 -14.19 16.55 -0.40
CA GLY A 59 -12.75 16.37 -0.14
C GLY A 59 -12.20 15.06 -0.76
N PRO A 60 -10.88 14.85 -0.71
CA PRO A 60 -10.25 13.62 -1.17
C PRO A 60 -10.95 12.35 -0.61
N LEU A 61 -11.10 11.31 -1.43
CA LEU A 61 -11.64 10.03 -0.96
C LEU A 61 -10.71 9.35 0.05
N THR A 62 -9.41 9.63 -0.01
CA THR A 62 -8.43 9.20 0.99
C THR A 62 -8.76 9.71 2.40
N ASP A 63 -9.44 10.85 2.56
CA ASP A 63 -9.87 11.38 3.88
C ASP A 63 -11.08 10.62 4.46
N ILE A 64 -11.78 9.86 3.62
CA ILE A 64 -12.95 9.07 4.03
C ILE A 64 -12.50 7.71 4.59
N VAL A 65 -11.41 7.16 4.05
CA VAL A 65 -10.86 5.87 4.45
C VAL A 65 -10.28 5.93 5.85
N ASP A 66 -10.58 4.91 6.65
CA ASP A 66 -9.96 4.67 7.95
C ASP A 66 -9.14 3.37 7.85
N THR A 67 -7.82 3.51 7.82
CA THR A 67 -6.89 2.38 7.67
C THR A 67 -6.72 1.58 8.96
N ARG A 68 -7.23 2.07 10.10
CA ARG A 68 -7.23 1.35 11.38
C ARG A 68 -8.41 0.37 11.54
N ILE A 69 -9.40 0.40 10.64
CA ILE A 69 -10.50 -0.57 10.70
C ILE A 69 -9.97 -1.98 10.41
N GLY A 70 -9.88 -2.80 11.46
CA GLY A 70 -9.38 -4.18 11.42
C GLY A 70 -8.00 -4.36 12.06
N THR A 71 -7.44 -3.31 12.69
CA THR A 71 -6.16 -3.36 13.41
C THR A 71 -6.32 -3.61 14.90
N GLY A 72 -7.55 -3.87 15.37
CA GLY A 72 -7.86 -4.15 16.78
C GLY A 72 -9.18 -4.90 16.89
N GLY A 73 -9.47 -5.43 18.08
CA GLY A 73 -10.62 -6.31 18.32
C GLY A 73 -10.27 -7.44 19.28
N PHE A 74 -11.06 -8.51 19.29
CA PHE A 74 -10.83 -9.65 20.16
C PHE A 74 -10.91 -10.98 19.37
N GLY A 75 -9.83 -11.76 19.42
CA GLY A 75 -9.74 -13.07 18.77
C GLY A 75 -10.04 -13.00 17.26
N PHE A 76 -10.87 -13.91 16.74
CA PHE A 76 -11.21 -13.98 15.31
C PHE A 76 -11.98 -12.78 14.74
N ALA A 77 -12.29 -11.76 15.56
CA ALA A 77 -12.85 -10.49 15.09
C ALA A 77 -11.78 -9.45 14.71
N ILE A 78 -10.50 -9.77 14.88
CA ILE A 78 -9.37 -8.92 14.47
C ILE A 78 -9.10 -9.17 12.98
N GLY A 79 -8.90 -8.08 12.24
CA GLY A 79 -8.65 -8.15 10.80
C GLY A 79 -7.21 -8.48 10.44
N GLU A 80 -6.29 -8.51 11.41
CA GLU A 80 -4.84 -8.67 11.26
C GLU A 80 -4.27 -7.74 10.18
N LEU A 81 -4.62 -6.45 10.27
CA LEU A 81 -4.20 -5.41 9.36
C LEU A 81 -3.17 -4.49 9.99
N ASN A 82 -2.41 -3.80 9.14
CA ASN A 82 -1.49 -2.75 9.53
C ASN A 82 -1.98 -1.40 8.94
N PRO A 83 -2.00 -0.31 9.72
CA PRO A 83 -2.42 1.00 9.23
C PRO A 83 -1.34 1.71 8.38
N GLY A 84 -0.18 1.08 8.19
CA GLY A 84 0.98 1.60 7.47
C GLY A 84 0.73 1.94 6.00
N ALA A 85 1.74 2.59 5.42
CA ALA A 85 1.75 3.03 4.05
C ALA A 85 1.98 1.87 3.08
N GLN A 86 1.08 1.75 2.10
CA GLN A 86 1.16 0.80 1.00
C GLN A 86 0.56 1.47 -0.24
N VAL A 87 1.12 1.28 -1.43
CA VAL A 87 0.40 1.56 -2.69
C VAL A 87 -0.59 0.43 -2.99
N PRO A 88 -1.60 0.61 -3.88
CA PRO A 88 -2.50 -0.48 -4.24
C PRO A 88 -1.74 -1.76 -4.66
N PHE A 89 -2.00 -2.86 -3.96
CA PHE A 89 -1.37 -4.16 -4.14
C PHE A 89 0.16 -4.21 -3.97
N GLY A 90 0.77 -3.22 -3.31
CA GLY A 90 2.22 -3.18 -3.10
C GLY A 90 2.72 -4.34 -2.23
N SER A 91 3.98 -4.75 -2.42
CA SER A 91 4.68 -5.65 -1.49
C SER A 91 5.42 -4.88 -0.40
N MET A 92 5.80 -3.63 -0.67
CA MET A 92 6.23 -2.66 0.34
C MET A 92 5.03 -2.29 1.20
N ARG A 93 5.02 -2.78 2.44
CA ARG A 93 4.00 -2.52 3.45
C ARG A 93 4.73 -1.84 4.60
N LEU A 94 4.94 -0.54 4.44
CA LEU A 94 5.80 0.24 5.32
C LEU A 94 4.98 0.83 6.47
N GLY A 95 5.11 0.28 7.67
CA GLY A 95 4.19 0.58 8.77
C GLY A 95 4.76 0.36 10.15
N PRO A 96 4.06 0.84 11.19
CA PRO A 96 4.43 0.61 12.59
C PRO A 96 4.26 -0.85 12.99
N ASP A 97 5.17 -1.33 13.83
CA ASP A 97 5.01 -2.55 14.61
C ASP A 97 4.83 -2.18 16.09
N THR A 98 3.73 -2.60 16.71
CA THR A 98 3.39 -2.23 18.09
C THR A 98 3.55 -3.37 19.08
N GLY A 99 3.45 -3.04 20.36
CA GLY A 99 3.39 -3.99 21.46
C GLY A 99 3.05 -3.32 22.79
N LEU A 100 2.98 -4.12 23.86
CA LEU A 100 2.61 -3.65 25.21
C LEU A 100 3.75 -2.92 25.94
N GLY A 101 4.97 -2.97 25.39
CA GLY A 101 6.16 -2.30 25.94
C GLY A 101 6.90 -3.06 27.04
N PHE A 102 6.38 -4.22 27.46
CA PHE A 102 7.00 -5.17 28.38
C PHE A 102 6.53 -6.60 28.07
N GLY A 103 7.38 -7.59 28.36
CA GLY A 103 7.03 -9.00 28.18
C GLY A 103 6.91 -9.41 26.71
N VAL A 104 6.18 -10.50 26.48
CA VAL A 104 5.74 -10.94 25.15
C VAL A 104 4.37 -10.32 24.85
N ASP A 105 4.14 -9.92 23.61
CA ASP A 105 2.85 -9.36 23.20
C ASP A 105 1.76 -10.44 23.34
N PHE A 106 0.77 -10.22 24.21
CA PHE A 106 -0.18 -11.25 24.60
C PHE A 106 -1.65 -10.81 24.44
N PRO A 107 -2.51 -11.65 23.83
CA PRO A 107 -2.17 -12.92 23.20
C PRO A 107 -1.48 -12.71 21.84
N PRO A 108 -0.45 -13.49 21.48
CA PRO A 108 0.30 -13.29 20.22
C PRO A 108 -0.55 -13.34 18.96
N PHE A 109 -1.74 -13.95 19.04
CA PHE A 109 -2.68 -14.01 17.94
C PHE A 109 -3.14 -12.62 17.47
N ASP A 110 -3.17 -11.64 18.36
CA ASP A 110 -3.77 -10.32 18.12
C ASP A 110 -2.81 -9.36 17.39
N HIS A 111 -1.57 -9.78 17.13
CA HIS A 111 -0.47 -8.91 16.66
C HIS A 111 0.15 -9.36 15.33
N TYR A 112 -0.46 -10.30 14.60
CA TYR A 112 0.14 -10.84 13.36
C TYR A 112 0.17 -9.84 12.20
N GLY A 113 -0.72 -8.85 12.22
CA GLY A 113 -0.63 -7.67 11.33
C GLY A 113 0.54 -6.72 11.67
N GLY A 114 1.27 -6.96 12.76
CA GLY A 114 2.35 -6.12 13.29
C GLY A 114 1.86 -4.96 14.15
N TYR A 115 0.62 -4.53 13.99
CA TYR A 115 0.00 -3.46 14.77
C TYR A 115 -1.26 -3.96 15.47
N TYR A 116 -1.44 -3.58 16.73
CA TYR A 116 -2.67 -3.76 17.50
C TYR A 116 -3.12 -2.44 18.12
N ASP A 117 -4.36 -2.03 17.85
CA ASP A 117 -4.90 -0.70 18.18
C ASP A 117 -4.79 -0.35 19.67
N SER A 118 -4.93 -1.33 20.58
CA SER A 118 -4.84 -1.07 22.02
C SER A 118 -3.42 -1.14 22.59
N ASP A 119 -2.41 -1.37 21.76
CA ASP A 119 -1.02 -1.29 22.19
C ASP A 119 -0.61 0.12 22.55
N THR A 120 0.46 0.22 23.34
CA THR A 120 0.91 1.51 23.89
C THR A 120 2.29 1.91 23.40
N HIS A 121 3.00 1.01 22.70
CA HIS A 121 4.36 1.25 22.24
C HIS A 121 4.51 0.86 20.77
N ILE A 122 5.23 1.70 20.01
CA ILE A 122 5.80 1.35 18.72
C ILE A 122 7.21 0.79 18.97
N ARG A 123 7.46 -0.43 18.47
CA ARG A 123 8.75 -1.13 18.53
C ARG A 123 9.67 -0.68 17.38
N ALA A 124 9.14 -0.60 16.17
CA ALA A 124 9.84 -0.13 14.98
C ALA A 124 8.85 0.21 13.86
N PHE A 125 9.35 0.71 12.73
CA PHE A 125 8.65 0.78 11.46
C PHE A 125 9.29 -0.20 10.47
N SER A 126 8.60 -1.25 10.08
CA SER A 126 9.14 -2.31 9.20
C SER A 126 8.53 -2.30 7.80
N HIS A 127 9.14 -3.05 6.89
CA HIS A 127 8.87 -2.94 5.45
C HIS A 127 7.98 -4.05 4.89
N THR A 128 7.75 -5.10 5.67
CA THR A 128 7.01 -6.30 5.26
C THR A 128 6.01 -6.69 6.33
N HIS A 129 4.76 -6.92 5.93
CA HIS A 129 3.66 -7.34 6.81
C HIS A 129 2.78 -8.31 6.03
N PHE A 130 2.07 -9.24 6.65
CA PHE A 130 0.96 -9.92 5.96
C PHE A 130 -0.31 -9.07 6.01
N VAL A 131 -1.25 -9.34 5.09
CA VAL A 131 -2.58 -8.70 5.08
C VAL A 131 -3.61 -9.73 5.53
N GLY A 132 -4.10 -9.61 6.76
CA GLY A 132 -5.18 -10.44 7.27
C GLY A 132 -4.83 -11.91 7.50
N ALA A 133 -3.56 -12.21 7.76
CA ALA A 133 -3.11 -13.57 8.03
C ALA A 133 -3.26 -13.90 9.52
N GLY A 134 -3.84 -15.05 9.84
CA GLY A 134 -3.95 -15.55 11.21
C GLY A 134 -2.68 -16.22 11.75
N VAL A 135 -1.50 -15.81 11.26
CA VAL A 135 -0.20 -16.37 11.66
C VAL A 135 0.92 -15.32 11.57
N GLY A 136 1.85 -15.37 12.52
CA GLY A 136 2.99 -14.46 12.58
C GLY A 136 4.07 -14.76 11.53
N ASP A 137 4.43 -13.73 10.77
CA ASP A 137 5.51 -13.74 9.78
C ASP A 137 5.93 -12.30 9.47
N TYR A 138 7.00 -12.12 8.69
CA TYR A 138 7.50 -10.80 8.30
C TYR A 138 7.78 -9.85 9.48
N GLY A 139 7.63 -8.55 9.28
CA GLY A 139 8.08 -7.49 10.17
C GLY A 139 9.55 -7.13 9.97
N ASN A 140 10.13 -7.42 8.80
CA ASN A 140 11.58 -7.38 8.64
C ASN A 140 12.11 -5.98 8.32
N VAL A 141 13.37 -5.74 8.71
CA VAL A 141 14.07 -4.46 8.57
C VAL A 141 13.29 -3.36 9.27
N GLY A 142 13.32 -3.38 10.60
CA GLY A 142 12.69 -2.37 11.46
C GLY A 142 13.54 -1.11 11.54
N VAL A 143 12.93 0.05 11.36
CA VAL A 143 13.59 1.36 11.46
C VAL A 143 12.94 2.18 12.56
N MET A 144 13.73 2.78 13.43
CA MET A 144 13.24 3.62 14.53
C MET A 144 14.20 4.78 14.77
N ALA A 145 13.67 5.95 15.13
CA ALA A 145 14.48 7.09 15.54
C ALA A 145 14.24 7.44 17.01
N THR A 146 15.28 7.92 17.67
CA THR A 146 15.24 8.28 19.09
C THR A 146 16.24 9.38 19.41
N ASN A 147 16.04 10.10 20.51
CA ASN A 147 16.97 11.13 20.98
C ASN A 147 18.03 10.59 21.96
N MET A 148 17.99 9.29 22.27
CA MET A 148 19.02 8.62 23.08
C MET A 148 20.21 8.18 22.24
N THR A 149 21.38 8.12 22.87
CA THR A 149 22.51 7.35 22.34
C THR A 149 22.17 5.87 22.40
N VAL A 150 22.31 5.18 21.28
CA VAL A 150 22.05 3.74 21.19
C VAL A 150 23.37 3.00 21.33
N ASP A 151 23.60 2.46 22.52
CA ASP A 151 24.72 1.59 22.83
C ASP A 151 24.32 0.10 22.73
N GLU A 152 25.24 -0.78 23.11
CA GLU A 152 25.03 -2.23 23.09
C GLU A 152 23.85 -2.68 23.95
N ALA A 153 23.66 -2.08 25.13
CA ALA A 153 22.56 -2.42 26.03
C ALA A 153 21.21 -2.01 25.44
N VAL A 154 21.13 -0.80 24.87
CA VAL A 154 19.91 -0.31 24.22
C VAL A 154 19.55 -1.13 22.98
N ALA A 155 20.54 -1.44 22.13
CA ALA A 155 20.34 -2.24 20.93
C ALA A 155 19.85 -3.66 21.26
N ASN A 156 20.49 -4.33 22.22
CA ASN A 156 20.15 -5.70 22.60
C ASN A 156 18.79 -5.82 23.27
N ALA A 157 18.45 -4.87 24.14
CA ALA A 157 17.17 -4.85 24.83
C ALA A 157 16.03 -4.27 23.99
N ARG A 158 16.32 -3.74 22.79
CA ARG A 158 15.39 -2.97 21.95
C ARG A 158 14.67 -1.89 22.76
N SER A 159 15.43 -1.20 23.61
CA SER A 159 14.90 -0.13 24.47
C SER A 159 14.69 1.19 23.74
N TYR A 160 14.97 1.22 22.42
CA TYR A 160 14.66 2.33 21.53
C TYR A 160 13.17 2.41 21.13
N ARG A 161 12.34 1.43 21.53
CA ARG A 161 10.88 1.50 21.40
C ARG A 161 10.34 2.75 22.08
N SER A 162 9.21 3.25 21.63
CA SER A 162 8.61 4.46 22.18
C SER A 162 7.12 4.27 22.43
N ARG A 163 6.63 4.87 23.52
CA ARG A 163 5.20 5.13 23.68
C ARG A 163 4.64 5.94 22.51
N PHE A 164 3.38 5.70 22.17
CA PHE A 164 2.60 6.50 21.21
C PHE A 164 1.17 6.71 21.73
N SER A 165 0.41 7.58 21.06
CA SER A 165 -1.01 7.79 21.33
C SER A 165 -1.74 8.08 20.02
N HIS A 166 -2.98 7.62 19.90
CA HIS A 166 -3.84 7.91 18.76
C HIS A 166 -4.13 9.41 18.59
N ASP A 167 -3.98 10.23 19.63
CA ASP A 167 -4.12 11.69 19.55
C ASP A 167 -3.01 12.35 18.71
N GLN A 168 -1.85 11.68 18.61
CA GLN A 168 -0.67 12.11 17.86
C GLN A 168 -0.30 11.07 16.80
N GLU A 169 -1.32 10.40 16.25
CA GLU A 169 -1.21 9.41 15.19
C GLU A 169 -2.07 9.85 14.00
N VAL A 170 -1.53 9.69 12.80
CA VAL A 170 -2.24 9.90 11.54
C VAL A 170 -2.07 8.67 10.68
N ALA A 171 -3.18 8.06 10.27
CA ALA A 171 -3.19 6.89 9.41
C ALA A 171 -4.12 7.14 8.22
N GLN A 172 -3.57 7.11 7.01
CA GLN A 172 -4.28 7.38 5.75
C GLN A 172 -3.79 6.44 4.65
N PRO A 173 -4.57 6.21 3.58
CA PRO A 173 -4.09 5.45 2.44
C PRO A 173 -2.75 6.00 1.91
N GLY A 174 -1.72 5.15 1.92
CA GLY A 174 -0.38 5.51 1.45
C GLY A 174 0.48 6.32 2.42
N TYR A 175 -0.01 6.69 3.61
CA TYR A 175 0.73 7.51 4.58
C TYR A 175 0.41 7.16 6.03
N TYR A 176 1.45 7.03 6.85
CA TYR A 176 1.32 6.89 8.30
C TYR A 176 2.28 7.84 9.01
N ALA A 177 1.85 8.39 10.13
CA ALA A 177 2.70 9.19 11.01
C ALA A 177 2.33 9.02 12.48
N ALA A 178 3.33 9.10 13.35
CA ALA A 178 3.13 9.12 14.79
C ALA A 178 4.22 9.93 15.49
N THR A 179 3.87 10.61 16.58
CA THR A 179 4.87 11.17 17.49
C THR A 179 5.34 10.08 18.46
N LEU A 180 6.65 9.85 18.48
CA LEU A 180 7.32 8.95 19.41
C LEU A 180 7.47 9.67 20.76
N LEU A 181 6.52 9.44 21.67
CA LEU A 181 6.34 10.22 22.90
C LEU A 181 7.54 10.18 23.86
N ASP A 182 8.37 9.14 23.82
CA ASP A 182 9.55 9.04 24.69
C ASP A 182 10.71 9.92 24.22
N SER A 183 10.80 10.18 22.92
CA SER A 183 11.88 10.95 22.30
C SER A 183 11.45 12.31 21.77
N GLY A 184 10.14 12.54 21.62
CA GLY A 184 9.57 13.69 20.93
C GLY A 184 9.78 13.66 19.41
N VAL A 185 10.28 12.56 18.85
CA VAL A 185 10.56 12.44 17.41
C VAL A 185 9.24 12.27 16.65
N GLN A 186 9.02 13.08 15.63
CA GLN A 186 7.95 12.86 14.66
C GLN A 186 8.41 11.84 13.62
N ALA A 187 7.76 10.69 13.56
CA ALA A 187 7.98 9.66 12.56
C ALA A 187 6.90 9.71 11.48
N GLU A 188 7.31 9.69 10.22
CA GLU A 188 6.42 9.70 9.06
C GLU A 188 6.90 8.71 8.01
N VAL A 189 5.99 7.97 7.41
CA VAL A 189 6.29 6.99 6.35
C VAL A 189 5.29 7.06 5.21
N THR A 190 5.78 6.81 3.99
CA THR A 190 4.96 6.72 2.77
C THR A 190 5.53 5.68 1.81
N ALA A 191 4.67 5.02 1.02
CA ALA A 191 5.09 4.09 -0.03
C ALA A 191 5.19 4.82 -1.37
N THR A 192 6.25 4.57 -2.15
CA THR A 192 6.48 5.17 -3.47
C THR A 192 6.19 4.21 -4.63
N GLY A 193 6.03 2.92 -4.34
CA GLY A 193 5.63 1.92 -5.30
C GLY A 193 5.54 0.52 -4.67
N PRO A 194 5.37 -0.52 -5.48
CA PRO A 194 5.22 -1.88 -4.97
C PRO A 194 6.41 -2.41 -4.16
N PHE A 195 7.62 -1.85 -4.31
CA PHE A 195 8.82 -2.35 -3.65
C PHE A 195 9.67 -1.23 -3.00
N SER A 196 9.16 0.00 -2.90
CA SER A 196 9.89 1.13 -2.35
C SER A 196 9.00 2.05 -1.49
N GLY A 197 9.65 2.71 -0.53
CA GLY A 197 9.02 3.64 0.40
C GLY A 197 10.03 4.62 0.98
N VAL A 198 9.56 5.53 1.81
CA VAL A 198 10.38 6.59 2.40
C VAL A 198 9.95 6.82 3.84
N HIS A 199 10.94 6.98 4.71
CA HIS A 199 10.75 7.48 6.08
C HIS A 199 11.24 8.93 6.17
N GLN A 200 10.59 9.71 7.02
CA GLN A 200 11.06 10.99 7.50
C GLN A 200 10.94 11.00 9.03
N TYR A 201 12.06 11.28 9.70
CA TYR A 201 12.11 11.42 11.15
C TYR A 201 12.55 12.85 11.48
N THR A 202 11.69 13.60 12.17
CA THR A 202 12.02 14.94 12.65
C THR A 202 12.28 14.87 14.13
N CYS A 203 13.51 15.12 14.55
CA CYS A 203 13.89 15.13 15.96
C CYS A 203 13.77 16.53 16.54
N ASP A 204 13.60 16.64 17.86
CA ASP A 204 13.61 17.92 18.55
C ASP A 204 15.04 18.52 18.50
N PRO A 205 15.26 19.70 17.90
CA PRO A 205 16.58 20.33 17.88
C PRO A 205 17.15 20.60 19.27
N SER A 206 16.30 20.73 20.30
CA SER A 206 16.70 20.95 21.69
C SER A 206 17.22 19.69 22.39
N SER A 207 17.02 18.49 21.82
CA SER A 207 17.47 17.23 22.42
C SER A 207 18.99 17.09 22.45
N GLY A 208 19.71 17.85 21.61
CA GLY A 208 21.17 17.75 21.46
C GLY A 208 21.66 16.48 20.78
N SER A 209 20.78 15.51 20.49
CA SER A 209 21.16 14.31 19.74
C SER A 209 19.98 13.62 19.07
N CYS A 210 20.24 12.94 17.96
CA CYS A 210 19.27 12.03 17.35
C CYS A 210 19.95 10.82 16.74
N SER A 211 19.44 9.64 17.04
CA SER A 211 19.90 8.35 16.57
C SER A 211 18.82 7.69 15.70
N LEU A 212 19.22 7.12 14.57
CA LEU A 212 18.42 6.21 13.75
C LEU A 212 18.93 4.79 13.96
N VAL A 213 18.03 3.88 14.26
CA VAL A 213 18.25 2.45 14.45
C VAL A 213 17.65 1.70 13.27
N VAL A 214 18.42 0.80 12.67
CA VAL A 214 17.98 -0.15 11.65
C VAL A 214 18.22 -1.56 12.19
N ASP A 215 17.17 -2.20 12.70
CA ASP A 215 17.20 -3.58 13.18
C ASP A 215 16.78 -4.53 12.04
N VAL A 216 17.79 -5.13 11.40
CA VAL A 216 17.59 -6.03 10.25
C VAL A 216 16.85 -7.29 10.66
N CYS A 217 17.08 -7.76 11.89
CA CYS A 217 16.44 -8.95 12.43
C CYS A 217 15.11 -8.66 13.13
N HIS A 218 14.59 -7.43 13.10
CA HIS A 218 13.24 -7.14 13.59
C HIS A 218 12.21 -8.07 12.93
N CYS A 219 11.21 -8.48 13.70
CA CYS A 219 10.10 -9.29 13.21
C CYS A 219 8.86 -9.13 14.09
N ILE A 220 7.71 -9.53 13.56
CA ILE A 220 6.42 -9.55 14.27
C ILE A 220 6.30 -10.77 15.20
N SER A 221 7.07 -11.84 14.95
CA SER A 221 7.06 -13.06 15.78
C SER A 221 7.69 -12.84 17.16
N GLU A 222 7.09 -13.45 18.19
CA GLU A 222 7.58 -13.45 19.59
C GLU A 222 8.98 -14.06 19.76
N ASN A 223 9.44 -14.90 18.81
CA ASN A 223 10.75 -15.55 18.87
C ASN A 223 11.65 -15.09 17.71
N ILE A 224 12.24 -13.91 17.89
CA ILE A 224 13.13 -13.26 16.92
C ILE A 224 14.37 -14.12 16.60
N THR A 225 14.82 -14.95 17.55
CA THR A 225 15.99 -15.82 17.41
C THR A 225 15.77 -16.97 16.44
N ASP A 226 14.52 -17.47 16.32
CA ASP A 226 14.18 -18.48 15.31
C ASP A 226 13.71 -17.86 13.98
N ALA A 227 13.18 -16.64 14.03
CA ALA A 227 12.66 -15.94 12.86
C ALA A 227 13.78 -15.39 11.96
N CYS A 228 14.82 -14.75 12.52
CA CYS A 228 15.96 -14.23 11.76
C CYS A 228 17.07 -15.29 11.66
N ARG A 229 17.01 -16.18 10.67
CA ARG A 229 18.00 -17.28 10.51
C ARG A 229 19.35 -16.82 9.97
N PHE A 230 19.34 -15.78 9.16
CA PHE A 230 20.53 -15.18 8.57
C PHE A 230 20.27 -13.70 8.31
N ALA A 231 21.25 -12.86 8.58
CA ALA A 231 21.25 -11.46 8.17
C ALA A 231 22.66 -11.03 7.74
N ASP A 232 22.73 -10.26 6.66
CA ASP A 232 23.93 -9.54 6.25
C ASP A 232 23.60 -8.05 6.07
N LEU A 233 24.59 -7.20 6.34
CA LEU A 233 24.44 -5.75 6.30
C LEU A 233 25.76 -5.09 5.95
N THR A 234 25.78 -4.40 4.83
CA THR A 234 26.86 -3.52 4.39
C THR A 234 26.41 -2.08 4.53
N ALA A 235 27.32 -1.22 4.98
CA ALA A 235 27.14 0.22 4.87
C ALA A 235 28.10 0.79 3.81
N SER A 236 27.77 1.92 3.22
CA SER A 236 28.69 2.61 2.31
C SER A 236 28.34 4.09 2.26
N PRO A 237 29.31 5.01 2.32
CA PRO A 237 29.06 6.42 2.04
C PRO A 237 28.53 6.59 0.61
N VAL A 238 27.51 7.42 0.43
CA VAL A 238 26.91 7.73 -0.88
C VAL A 238 26.59 9.21 -0.97
N GLN A 239 26.26 9.67 -2.17
CA GLN A 239 25.61 10.98 -2.37
C GLN A 239 24.10 10.76 -2.53
N ASP A 240 23.29 11.41 -1.72
CA ASP A 240 21.84 11.31 -1.86
C ASP A 240 21.33 12.22 -3.00
N ALA A 241 20.55 11.65 -3.92
CA ALA A 241 19.97 12.37 -5.04
C ALA A 241 18.89 13.38 -4.62
N TRP A 242 18.21 13.12 -3.49
CA TRP A 242 17.21 14.05 -2.94
C TRP A 242 17.86 15.20 -2.15
N ASN A 243 19.08 15.00 -1.66
CA ASN A 243 19.82 15.99 -0.91
C ASN A 243 21.30 16.03 -1.36
N PRO A 244 21.59 16.48 -2.60
CA PRO A 244 22.96 16.50 -3.12
C PRO A 244 23.87 17.49 -2.38
N ALA A 245 23.31 18.38 -1.57
CA ALA A 245 24.06 19.32 -0.74
C ALA A 245 24.43 18.75 0.64
N SER A 246 23.91 17.57 1.02
CA SER A 246 24.22 16.98 2.32
C SER A 246 25.71 16.69 2.46
N ALA A 247 26.29 17.06 3.60
CA ALA A 247 27.68 16.75 3.91
C ALA A 247 27.95 15.24 4.09
N TRP A 248 26.90 14.44 4.28
CA TRP A 248 26.98 12.99 4.42
C TRP A 248 25.66 12.35 3.98
N ALA A 249 25.77 11.14 3.43
CA ALA A 249 24.70 10.17 3.32
C ALA A 249 25.33 8.77 3.33
N ALA A 250 24.56 7.77 3.74
CA ALA A 250 25.00 6.38 3.77
C ALA A 250 23.94 5.47 3.16
N GLU A 251 24.37 4.50 2.36
CA GLU A 251 23.55 3.37 1.95
C GLU A 251 23.79 2.21 2.91
N LEU A 252 22.71 1.67 3.48
CA LEU A 252 22.67 0.41 4.20
C LEU A 252 21.99 -0.62 3.32
N SER A 253 22.66 -1.73 3.02
CA SER A 253 22.11 -2.77 2.14
C SER A 253 22.50 -4.16 2.59
N GLY A 254 21.68 -5.15 2.24
CA GLY A 254 21.93 -6.52 2.63
C GLY A 254 20.72 -7.43 2.45
N SER A 255 20.70 -8.53 3.20
CA SER A 255 19.59 -9.47 3.18
C SER A 255 19.27 -10.04 4.55
N VAL A 256 18.04 -10.50 4.70
CA VAL A 256 17.55 -11.28 5.84
C VAL A 256 16.88 -12.55 5.31
N LEU A 257 17.15 -13.68 5.95
CA LEU A 257 16.46 -14.94 5.72
C LEU A 257 15.43 -15.13 6.84
N MET A 258 14.18 -14.83 6.52
CA MET A 258 13.07 -14.89 7.45
C MET A 258 12.47 -16.29 7.50
N HIS A 259 12.19 -16.76 8.72
CA HIS A 259 11.60 -18.06 9.00
C HIS A 259 10.42 -17.93 10.00
N GLY A 260 9.30 -17.41 9.51
CA GLY A 260 8.02 -17.34 10.22
C GLY A 260 7.12 -18.56 9.95
N SER A 261 5.84 -18.44 10.32
CA SER A 261 4.87 -19.55 10.27
C SER A 261 4.54 -20.01 8.84
N LEU A 262 4.54 -19.11 7.86
CA LEU A 262 4.30 -19.44 6.44
C LEU A 262 5.60 -19.49 5.65
N SER A 263 6.48 -18.50 5.83
CA SER A 263 7.78 -18.45 5.18
C SER A 263 8.66 -19.65 5.53
N GLY A 264 8.55 -20.18 6.76
CA GLY A 264 9.20 -21.43 7.18
C GLY A 264 8.64 -22.70 6.52
N ARG A 265 7.44 -22.65 5.93
CA ARG A 265 6.86 -23.77 5.15
C ARG A 265 7.28 -23.75 3.68
N SER A 266 8.17 -22.83 3.28
CA SER A 266 8.69 -22.82 1.92
C SER A 266 9.27 -24.21 1.58
N GLN A 267 9.08 -24.69 0.35
CA GLN A 267 9.35 -26.08 -0.06
C GLN A 267 10.81 -26.53 0.14
N HIS A 268 11.71 -25.59 0.46
CA HIS A 268 13.13 -25.81 0.71
C HIS A 268 13.51 -25.72 2.19
N GLY A 269 12.54 -25.61 3.11
CA GLY A 269 12.75 -25.56 4.56
C GLY A 269 13.66 -24.41 5.03
N GLY A 270 13.93 -23.45 4.13
CA GLY A 270 15.00 -22.47 4.28
C GLY A 270 14.51 -21.06 4.58
N GLY A 271 13.20 -20.83 4.70
CA GLY A 271 12.63 -19.49 4.87
C GLY A 271 12.43 -18.73 3.56
N VAL A 272 12.13 -17.43 3.66
CA VAL A 272 12.03 -16.48 2.55
C VAL A 272 13.12 -15.43 2.71
N ARG A 273 13.93 -15.24 1.68
CA ARG A 273 14.98 -14.22 1.69
C ARG A 273 14.43 -12.89 1.20
N ILE A 274 14.67 -11.84 1.97
CA ILE A 274 14.33 -10.47 1.65
C ILE A 274 15.63 -9.68 1.58
N TYR A 275 15.82 -8.94 0.50
CA TYR A 275 16.92 -8.02 0.29
C TYR A 275 16.44 -6.59 0.49
N PHE A 276 17.33 -5.72 0.95
CA PHE A 276 17.01 -4.30 1.17
C PHE A 276 18.13 -3.38 0.74
N SER A 277 17.76 -2.13 0.42
CA SER A 277 18.65 -0.98 0.28
C SER A 277 17.97 0.23 0.91
N LEU A 278 18.67 0.89 1.84
CA LEU A 278 18.21 2.07 2.56
C LEU A 278 19.25 3.18 2.36
N THR A 279 18.91 4.23 1.62
CA THR A 279 19.73 5.45 1.59
C THR A 279 19.28 6.37 2.71
N VAL A 280 20.17 6.62 3.68
CA VAL A 280 19.94 7.49 4.83
C VAL A 280 20.70 8.81 4.64
N SER A 281 19.99 9.93 4.77
CA SER A 281 20.53 11.28 4.66
C SER A 281 19.94 12.20 5.73
N PRO A 282 20.59 13.33 6.06
CA PRO A 282 20.02 14.32 6.97
C PRO A 282 18.81 14.99 6.34
N LEU A 283 17.85 15.39 7.18
CA LEU A 283 16.67 16.13 6.74
C LEU A 283 17.06 17.49 6.13
N ALA A 284 16.52 17.83 4.95
CA ALA A 284 17.02 18.95 4.15
C ALA A 284 16.96 20.32 4.87
N THR A 285 16.04 20.51 5.82
CA THR A 285 15.94 21.73 6.66
C THR A 285 17.13 21.94 7.59
N THR A 286 18.04 20.96 7.67
CA THR A 286 19.19 20.91 8.58
C THR A 286 20.49 20.53 7.88
N ALA A 287 20.54 20.66 6.55
CA ALA A 287 21.59 20.19 5.63
C ALA A 287 23.05 20.66 5.92
N GLN A 288 23.29 21.35 7.04
CA GLN A 288 24.56 21.95 7.42
C GLN A 288 25.29 21.19 8.54
N ALA A 289 24.72 20.11 9.10
CA ALA A 289 25.45 19.31 10.09
C ALA A 289 26.69 18.68 9.44
N PRO A 290 27.93 19.04 9.87
CA PRO A 290 29.14 18.51 9.28
C PRO A 290 29.23 17.00 9.52
N SER A 291 29.87 16.27 8.60
CA SER A 291 30.04 14.81 8.70
C SER A 291 30.76 14.36 9.97
N SER A 292 31.57 15.24 10.58
CA SER A 292 32.21 15.02 11.89
C SER A 292 31.23 14.81 13.04
N ASN A 293 29.97 15.24 12.89
CA ASN A 293 28.93 15.14 13.91
C ASN A 293 28.09 13.87 13.75
N VAL A 294 28.44 13.00 12.81
CA VAL A 294 27.72 11.76 12.53
C VAL A 294 28.61 10.57 12.77
N SER A 295 28.10 9.58 13.50
CA SER A 295 28.74 8.28 13.63
C SER A 295 27.82 7.18 13.13
N LEU A 296 28.42 6.18 12.47
CA LEU A 296 27.77 4.96 12.06
C LEU A 296 28.43 3.79 12.81
N SER A 297 27.60 2.97 13.43
CA SER A 297 28.01 1.73 14.07
C SER A 297 27.15 0.60 13.54
N LEU A 298 27.73 -0.57 13.34
CA LEU A 298 27.00 -1.78 12.96
C LEU A 298 27.00 -2.72 14.16
N TRP A 299 25.89 -3.39 14.44
CA TRP A 299 25.84 -4.40 15.49
C TRP A 299 25.56 -5.78 14.92
N SER A 300 26.10 -6.79 15.60
CA SER A 300 25.76 -8.18 15.35
C SER A 300 26.01 -9.03 16.57
N ALA A 301 25.17 -10.06 16.74
CA ALA A 301 25.29 -11.07 17.78
C ALA A 301 25.44 -10.48 19.18
N GLY A 302 24.74 -9.36 19.42
CA GLY A 302 24.77 -8.68 20.69
C GLY A 302 25.87 -7.62 20.83
N HIS A 303 26.76 -7.42 19.84
CA HIS A 303 27.91 -6.53 19.96
C HIS A 303 27.86 -5.38 18.97
N LEU A 304 28.11 -4.15 19.45
CA LEU A 304 28.11 -2.93 18.63
C LEU A 304 29.54 -2.55 18.19
N ALA A 305 29.84 -2.69 16.90
CA ALA A 305 31.10 -2.31 16.29
C ALA A 305 31.10 -0.84 15.86
N LYS A 306 31.74 0.00 16.68
CA LYS A 306 31.92 1.44 16.41
C LYS A 306 32.97 1.60 15.31
N SER A 307 32.62 2.23 14.18
CA SER A 307 33.48 2.50 12.99
C SER A 307 33.55 1.42 11.90
N ALA A 308 32.69 0.40 11.93
CA ALA A 308 32.60 -0.54 10.81
C ALA A 308 31.87 0.11 9.61
N LEU A 309 32.60 0.37 8.52
CA LEU A 309 32.00 0.78 7.24
C LEU A 309 31.42 -0.41 6.46
N SER A 310 31.88 -1.62 6.74
CA SER A 310 31.21 -2.83 6.28
C SER A 310 31.38 -3.88 7.35
N LEU A 311 30.28 -4.54 7.69
CA LEU A 311 30.33 -5.87 8.22
C LEU A 311 30.12 -6.78 6.99
N ARG A 312 31.16 -7.52 6.56
CA ARG A 312 30.99 -8.78 5.80
C ARG A 312 31.19 -10.06 6.64
N PRO A 313 30.53 -10.20 7.77
CA PRO A 313 30.48 -11.46 8.45
C PRO A 313 29.45 -12.33 7.72
N SER A 314 29.92 -13.46 7.21
CA SER A 314 29.08 -14.62 6.99
C SER A 314 28.55 -15.07 8.35
N PHE A 315 27.51 -14.41 8.87
CA PHE A 315 26.92 -14.81 10.14
C PHE A 315 25.83 -15.84 9.91
N ASN A 316 26.08 -17.01 10.48
CA ASN A 316 25.04 -17.80 11.10
C ASN A 316 24.79 -17.20 12.50
N THR A 317 24.04 -16.09 12.61
CA THR A 317 23.68 -15.54 13.92
C THR A 317 22.61 -16.43 14.54
N SER A 318 23.03 -17.44 15.29
CA SER A 318 22.16 -18.15 16.24
C SER A 318 21.66 -17.25 17.39
N SER A 319 22.04 -15.96 17.40
CA SER A 319 21.71 -14.94 18.41
C SER A 319 20.66 -13.91 17.98
N GLY A 320 20.13 -13.96 16.75
CA GLY A 320 18.95 -13.18 16.33
C GLY A 320 19.07 -11.64 16.39
N SER A 321 20.27 -11.08 16.20
CA SER A 321 20.50 -9.63 16.28
C SER A 321 21.55 -9.16 15.28
N ALA A 322 21.14 -8.30 14.33
CA ALA A 322 22.00 -7.60 13.38
C ALA A 322 21.37 -6.26 12.99
N GLY A 323 22.19 -5.21 12.80
CA GLY A 323 21.66 -3.89 12.44
C GLY A 323 22.68 -2.77 12.38
N ALA A 324 22.19 -1.54 12.21
CA ALA A 324 22.99 -0.32 12.15
C ALA A 324 22.39 0.78 13.05
N VAL A 325 23.28 1.57 13.66
CA VAL A 325 22.95 2.81 14.36
C VAL A 325 23.66 3.96 13.67
N LEU A 326 22.89 4.96 13.23
CA LEU A 326 23.41 6.27 12.86
C LEU A 326 23.10 7.25 13.98
N HIS A 327 24.11 7.94 14.50
CA HIS A 327 23.94 8.93 15.55
C HIS A 327 24.38 10.31 15.08
N THR A 328 23.61 11.34 15.40
CA THR A 328 23.88 12.74 15.07
C THR A 328 23.84 13.61 16.33
N ALA A 329 24.81 14.50 16.50
CA ALA A 329 24.91 15.40 17.66
C ALA A 329 24.14 16.73 17.51
N SER A 330 23.23 16.85 16.53
CA SER A 330 22.57 18.12 16.18
C SER A 330 21.04 18.05 16.07
N GLY A 331 20.41 16.95 16.53
CA GLY A 331 18.95 16.86 16.73
C GLY A 331 18.11 17.07 15.47
N SER A 332 18.69 16.84 14.29
CA SER A 332 18.21 17.42 13.03
C SER A 332 17.29 16.51 12.18
N GLY A 333 17.23 15.22 12.50
CA GLY A 333 16.36 14.27 11.81
C GLY A 333 17.00 13.55 10.62
N PHE A 334 16.25 12.62 10.06
CA PHE A 334 16.69 11.71 9.00
C PHE A 334 15.63 11.58 7.91
N VAL A 335 16.09 11.40 6.67
CA VAL A 335 15.29 10.85 5.57
C VAL A 335 15.87 9.49 5.22
N VAL A 336 15.01 8.49 5.05
CA VAL A 336 15.41 7.13 4.65
C VAL A 336 14.65 6.76 3.39
N ARG A 337 15.34 6.65 2.26
CA ARG A 337 14.78 6.11 1.01
C ARG A 337 15.02 4.61 0.99
N ALA A 338 13.94 3.84 1.01
CA ALA A 338 13.97 2.40 1.20
C ALA A 338 13.47 1.64 -0.03
N GLY A 339 14.13 0.53 -0.33
CA GLY A 339 13.65 -0.49 -1.26
C GLY A 339 13.83 -1.88 -0.71
N ILE A 340 12.89 -2.75 -1.05
CA ILE A 340 12.95 -4.19 -0.78
C ILE A 340 13.00 -4.97 -2.10
N SER A 341 13.44 -6.21 -2.01
CA SER A 341 13.44 -7.15 -3.13
C SER A 341 13.44 -8.58 -2.62
N PHE A 342 12.91 -9.49 -3.42
CA PHE A 342 12.96 -10.92 -3.16
C PHE A 342 13.98 -11.61 -4.08
N VAL A 343 14.71 -10.84 -4.89
CA VAL A 343 15.66 -11.33 -5.89
C VAL A 343 17.11 -11.07 -5.50
N SER A 344 17.47 -9.82 -5.20
CA SER A 344 18.82 -9.40 -4.81
C SER A 344 18.90 -7.99 -4.22
N VAL A 345 20.06 -7.60 -3.67
CA VAL A 345 20.33 -6.20 -3.28
C VAL A 345 20.31 -5.26 -4.49
N ALA A 346 20.90 -5.66 -5.62
CA ALA A 346 20.89 -4.85 -6.84
C ALA A 346 19.46 -4.58 -7.34
N ASN A 347 18.58 -5.54 -7.13
CA ASN A 347 17.16 -5.43 -7.39
C ASN A 347 16.45 -4.45 -6.43
N ALA A 348 16.77 -4.50 -5.13
CA ALA A 348 16.25 -3.52 -4.17
C ALA A 348 16.64 -2.08 -4.59
N GLN A 349 17.90 -1.88 -4.98
CA GLN A 349 18.41 -0.60 -5.50
C GLN A 349 17.69 -0.17 -6.79
N ALA A 350 17.50 -1.10 -7.73
CA ALA A 350 16.78 -0.84 -8.98
C ALA A 350 15.31 -0.46 -8.72
N ASN A 351 14.65 -1.11 -7.75
CA ASN A 351 13.29 -0.77 -7.35
C ASN A 351 13.21 0.65 -6.78
N VAL A 352 14.12 1.05 -5.90
CA VAL A 352 14.21 2.47 -5.43
C VAL A 352 14.39 3.41 -6.61
N ALA A 353 15.36 3.13 -7.49
CA ALA A 353 15.66 4.01 -8.61
C ALA A 353 14.48 4.16 -9.57
N ALA A 354 13.75 3.08 -9.86
CA ALA A 354 12.61 3.08 -10.77
C ALA A 354 11.37 3.76 -10.15
N GLU A 355 11.04 3.41 -8.92
CA GLU A 355 9.79 3.82 -8.27
C GLU A 355 9.88 5.23 -7.66
N GLN A 356 11.08 5.71 -7.36
CA GLN A 356 11.31 7.07 -6.84
C GLN A 356 11.82 8.05 -7.91
N ALA A 357 11.90 7.65 -9.19
CA ALA A 357 12.44 8.50 -10.28
C ALA A 357 11.68 9.82 -10.46
N ALA A 358 10.37 9.83 -10.16
CA ALA A 358 9.48 10.98 -10.37
C ALA A 358 9.34 11.89 -9.13
N VAL A 359 9.93 11.50 -8.00
CA VAL A 359 9.81 12.20 -6.71
C VAL A 359 11.18 12.59 -6.19
N SER A 360 11.24 13.74 -5.51
CA SER A 360 12.50 14.33 -5.01
C SER A 360 12.42 14.76 -3.54
N SER A 361 11.29 14.48 -2.88
CA SER A 361 11.06 14.82 -1.48
C SER A 361 10.03 13.87 -0.86
N PHE A 362 10.01 13.80 0.46
CA PHE A 362 9.02 13.01 1.20
C PHE A 362 7.58 13.44 0.87
N GLU A 363 7.33 14.75 0.81
CA GLU A 363 6.01 15.28 0.49
C GLU A 363 5.58 14.92 -0.95
N ALA A 364 6.50 14.95 -1.92
CA ALA A 364 6.20 14.51 -3.29
C ALA A 364 5.87 13.01 -3.35
N ALA A 365 6.61 12.18 -2.59
CA ALA A 365 6.34 10.75 -2.46
C ALA A 365 4.97 10.47 -1.82
N LYS A 366 4.62 11.20 -0.76
CA LYS A 366 3.31 11.13 -0.10
C LYS A 366 2.18 11.48 -1.07
N GLN A 367 2.31 12.59 -1.79
CA GLN A 367 1.32 13.04 -2.76
C GLN A 367 1.13 12.03 -3.90
N GLN A 368 2.22 11.42 -4.40
CA GLN A 368 2.13 10.36 -5.41
C GLN A 368 1.33 9.16 -4.87
N SER A 369 1.67 8.67 -3.67
CA SER A 369 1.00 7.53 -3.04
C SER A 369 -0.51 7.77 -2.85
N GLN A 370 -0.87 8.95 -2.34
CA GLN A 370 -2.26 9.34 -2.13
C GLN A 370 -3.01 9.52 -3.45
N ALA A 371 -2.36 10.05 -4.49
CA ALA A 371 -2.95 10.16 -5.82
C ALA A 371 -3.23 8.79 -6.46
N GLU A 372 -2.36 7.80 -6.25
CA GLU A 372 -2.61 6.42 -6.68
C GLU A 372 -3.84 5.82 -5.99
N TRP A 373 -4.00 6.05 -4.68
CA TRP A 373 -5.19 5.62 -3.96
C TRP A 373 -6.45 6.34 -4.40
N GLU A 374 -6.38 7.66 -4.58
CA GLU A 374 -7.52 8.46 -5.06
C GLU A 374 -8.02 7.92 -6.42
N ALA A 375 -7.09 7.55 -7.31
CA ALA A 375 -7.43 6.94 -8.60
C ALA A 375 -8.13 5.58 -8.46
N GLN A 376 -7.78 4.75 -7.46
CA GLN A 376 -8.46 3.48 -7.22
C GLN A 376 -9.80 3.65 -6.53
N LEU A 377 -9.86 4.49 -5.48
CA LEU A 377 -11.08 4.75 -4.72
C LEU A 377 -12.13 5.43 -5.60
N GLY A 378 -11.70 6.33 -6.50
CA GLY A 378 -12.55 7.03 -7.46
C GLY A 378 -13.20 6.14 -8.53
N ARG A 379 -12.81 4.86 -8.63
CA ARG A 379 -13.49 3.87 -9.50
C ARG A 379 -14.92 3.60 -9.03
N LEU A 380 -15.20 3.81 -7.74
CA LEU A 380 -16.53 3.71 -7.16
C LEU A 380 -17.02 5.10 -6.78
N SER A 381 -18.13 5.53 -7.38
CA SER A 381 -18.82 6.75 -6.99
C SER A 381 -20.14 6.40 -6.31
N VAL A 382 -20.38 7.01 -5.14
CA VAL A 382 -21.65 6.89 -4.41
C VAL A 382 -22.39 8.21 -4.55
N GLY A 383 -23.43 8.23 -5.38
CA GLY A 383 -24.34 9.38 -5.50
C GLY A 383 -25.33 9.44 -4.32
N ALA A 384 -25.81 10.65 -4.00
CA ALA A 384 -27.07 10.81 -3.28
C ALA A 384 -28.20 10.28 -4.17
N ALA A 385 -29.16 9.52 -3.63
CA ALA A 385 -30.29 9.07 -4.43
C ALA A 385 -30.97 10.26 -5.13
N ALA A 386 -31.15 10.16 -6.45
CA ALA A 386 -32.09 11.03 -7.12
C ALA A 386 -33.47 10.85 -6.46
N PRO A 387 -34.22 11.93 -6.17
CA PRO A 387 -35.57 11.79 -5.68
C PRO A 387 -36.35 10.94 -6.67
N ALA A 388 -37.05 9.92 -6.16
CA ALA A 388 -37.90 9.08 -6.98
C ALA A 388 -38.84 9.99 -7.78
N VAL A 389 -38.68 10.00 -9.11
CA VAL A 389 -39.58 10.73 -9.99
C VAL A 389 -40.96 10.09 -9.81
N HIS A 390 -41.85 10.81 -9.13
CA HIS A 390 -43.25 10.47 -9.07
C HIS A 390 -43.81 10.64 -10.49
N VAL A 391 -43.99 9.54 -11.22
CA VAL A 391 -44.73 9.54 -12.48
C VAL A 391 -46.21 9.68 -12.10
N PRO A 392 -46.91 10.77 -12.49
CA PRO A 392 -48.34 10.90 -12.22
C PRO A 392 -49.09 9.76 -12.91
N GLY A 393 -50.05 9.18 -12.18
CA GLY A 393 -50.80 8.00 -12.61
C GLY A 393 -51.35 8.12 -14.04
N GLY A 394 -50.82 7.26 -14.92
CA GLY A 394 -51.43 6.94 -16.20
C GLY A 394 -52.33 5.73 -16.05
N THR A 395 -53.58 5.91 -16.46
CA THR A 395 -54.73 5.00 -16.39
C THR A 395 -54.46 3.55 -16.76
N ALA A 396 -55.09 2.66 -16.00
CA ALA A 396 -55.21 1.24 -16.25
C ALA A 396 -55.71 0.90 -17.68
N GLY A 397 -55.05 -0.06 -18.31
CA GLY A 397 -55.53 -0.77 -19.49
C GLY A 397 -55.18 -2.26 -19.36
N LYS A 398 -56.22 -3.09 -19.22
CA LYS A 398 -56.18 -4.55 -19.08
C LYS A 398 -55.52 -5.26 -20.28
N ALA A 399 -54.86 -6.39 -19.97
CA ALA A 399 -54.73 -7.67 -20.71
C ALA A 399 -53.28 -8.18 -20.48
N LEU A 400 -52.98 -9.38 -19.98
CA LEU A 400 -53.62 -10.69 -20.12
C LEU A 400 -53.41 -11.52 -18.84
N ARG A 401 -54.37 -12.40 -18.53
CA ARG A 401 -54.22 -13.52 -17.61
C ARG A 401 -53.41 -14.63 -18.29
N GLY A 402 -52.63 -15.37 -17.51
CA GLY A 402 -51.97 -16.60 -17.93
C GLY A 402 -51.07 -17.15 -16.83
N ASP A 403 -51.67 -17.95 -15.95
CA ASP A 403 -51.14 -19.06 -15.17
C ASP A 403 -49.99 -18.87 -14.16
N SER A 404 -50.38 -19.10 -12.91
CA SER A 404 -49.56 -19.46 -11.77
C SER A 404 -49.11 -20.91 -11.85
N ALA A 405 -47.80 -21.18 -11.74
CA ALA A 405 -47.27 -22.42 -11.17
C ALA A 405 -45.80 -22.25 -10.73
N GLY A 406 -45.51 -22.62 -9.48
CA GLY A 406 -44.27 -23.27 -9.08
C GLY A 406 -43.00 -22.43 -8.93
N ALA A 407 -42.71 -22.00 -7.70
CA ALA A 407 -41.35 -21.73 -7.26
C ALA A 407 -40.57 -23.05 -7.08
N THR A 408 -39.29 -23.08 -7.45
CA THR A 408 -38.23 -23.69 -6.63
C THR A 408 -36.88 -23.06 -6.89
N ALA A 409 -36.24 -22.63 -5.80
CA ALA A 409 -34.82 -22.33 -5.73
C ALA A 409 -34.03 -23.65 -5.81
N SER A 410 -33.42 -23.96 -6.95
CA SER A 410 -32.46 -25.08 -7.03
C SER A 410 -31.36 -24.90 -8.09
N THR A 411 -31.37 -23.86 -8.92
CA THR A 411 -30.43 -23.73 -10.05
C THR A 411 -29.13 -22.99 -9.75
N ILE A 412 -28.94 -22.40 -8.56
CA ILE A 412 -27.68 -21.73 -8.19
C ILE A 412 -26.76 -22.66 -7.35
N ALA A 413 -27.31 -23.69 -6.69
CA ALA A 413 -26.52 -24.65 -5.91
C ALA A 413 -25.89 -25.78 -6.77
N ALA A 414 -26.43 -26.06 -7.96
CA ALA A 414 -25.95 -27.16 -8.81
C ALA A 414 -24.64 -26.84 -9.57
N ALA A 415 -24.31 -25.56 -9.77
CA ALA A 415 -23.06 -25.16 -10.43
C ALA A 415 -21.84 -25.15 -9.48
N ALA A 416 -22.07 -24.94 -8.17
CA ALA A 416 -21.00 -24.94 -7.17
C ALA A 416 -20.69 -26.36 -6.63
N ALA A 417 -21.65 -27.27 -6.64
CA ALA A 417 -21.46 -28.65 -6.15
C ALA A 417 -20.76 -29.59 -7.14
N ALA A 418 -20.64 -29.22 -8.43
CA ALA A 418 -19.96 -30.04 -9.44
C ALA A 418 -18.43 -29.90 -9.44
N ALA A 419 -17.87 -28.93 -8.70
CA ALA A 419 -16.43 -28.70 -8.60
C ALA A 419 -15.77 -29.33 -7.36
N SER A 420 -16.54 -29.85 -6.39
CA SER A 420 -16.01 -30.34 -5.11
C SER A 420 -16.12 -31.86 -4.90
N SER A 421 -16.34 -32.67 -5.94
CA SER A 421 -16.28 -34.13 -5.83
C SER A 421 -15.50 -34.78 -6.97
N ARG A 422 -14.18 -34.70 -6.92
CA ARG A 422 -13.25 -35.64 -7.57
C ARG A 422 -11.85 -35.51 -6.95
N ALA A 423 -11.76 -35.88 -5.68
CA ALA A 423 -10.50 -36.21 -5.04
C ALA A 423 -10.75 -37.40 -4.10
N ALA A 424 -10.99 -38.55 -4.71
CA ALA A 424 -10.76 -39.86 -4.10
C ALA A 424 -10.59 -40.87 -5.25
N ASP A 425 -9.58 -41.73 -5.08
CA ASP A 425 -9.27 -42.94 -5.85
C ASP A 425 -8.45 -42.80 -7.15
N GLY A 426 -7.13 -42.83 -6.96
CA GLY A 426 -6.24 -43.88 -7.45
C GLY A 426 -6.14 -44.17 -8.96
N GLY A 427 -4.91 -44.08 -9.49
CA GLY A 427 -4.49 -44.87 -10.66
C GLY A 427 -3.80 -44.06 -11.76
N ALA A 428 -2.48 -44.22 -11.85
CA ALA A 428 -1.68 -43.76 -12.97
C ALA A 428 -2.10 -44.44 -14.28
N ALA A 429 -2.22 -43.64 -15.35
CA ALA A 429 -2.10 -43.96 -16.79
C ALA A 429 -3.25 -43.38 -17.63
N SER A 430 -3.08 -42.14 -18.12
CA SER A 430 -3.51 -41.71 -19.47
C SER A 430 -3.27 -40.20 -19.68
N HIS A 431 -1.99 -39.81 -19.72
CA HIS A 431 -1.62 -38.58 -20.42
C HIS A 431 -1.76 -38.78 -21.93
N ARG A 432 -2.92 -38.42 -22.50
CA ARG A 432 -3.07 -37.88 -23.87
C ARG A 432 -4.55 -37.66 -24.20
N ARG A 433 -4.82 -36.48 -24.74
CA ARG A 433 -6.13 -35.95 -25.21
C ARG A 433 -7.05 -35.49 -24.08
N VAL A 434 -7.06 -34.18 -23.80
CA VAL A 434 -8.09 -33.25 -24.29
C VAL A 434 -7.48 -31.84 -24.25
N VAL A 435 -6.91 -31.40 -25.36
CA VAL A 435 -6.72 -29.98 -25.67
C VAL A 435 -7.14 -29.82 -27.13
N SER A 436 -8.45 -29.67 -27.34
CA SER A 436 -9.05 -29.22 -28.61
C SER A 436 -10.55 -29.00 -28.41
N ALA A 437 -10.88 -27.94 -27.69
CA ALA A 437 -12.18 -27.29 -27.73
C ALA A 437 -12.00 -25.89 -27.15
N GLU A 438 -11.61 -24.93 -27.99
CA GLU A 438 -11.98 -23.54 -27.76
C GLU A 438 -13.51 -23.49 -27.85
N GLU A 439 -14.18 -23.67 -26.71
CA GLU A 439 -15.53 -23.16 -26.56
C GLU A 439 -15.38 -21.68 -26.18
N ASP A 440 -15.73 -20.81 -27.13
CA ASP A 440 -15.88 -19.37 -26.95
C ASP A 440 -16.79 -19.09 -25.74
N LEU A 441 -16.19 -18.88 -24.57
CA LEU A 441 -16.88 -18.31 -23.42
C LEU A 441 -17.16 -16.83 -23.74
N ASP A 442 -18.31 -16.58 -24.37
CA ASP A 442 -18.79 -15.22 -24.62
C ASP A 442 -19.12 -14.53 -23.30
N TRP A 443 -18.11 -13.87 -22.74
CA TRP A 443 -18.20 -13.03 -21.54
C TRP A 443 -19.25 -11.90 -21.65
N ARG A 444 -19.70 -11.54 -22.85
CA ARG A 444 -20.82 -10.60 -23.05
C ARG A 444 -22.16 -11.28 -22.78
N ALA A 445 -22.32 -12.53 -23.19
CA ALA A 445 -23.47 -13.36 -22.85
C ALA A 445 -23.53 -13.61 -21.33
N GLY A 446 -22.39 -13.89 -20.68
CA GLY A 446 -22.32 -14.04 -19.21
C GLY A 446 -22.81 -12.79 -18.45
N ARG A 447 -22.43 -11.58 -18.90
CA ARG A 447 -22.92 -10.32 -18.32
C ARG A 447 -24.39 -10.04 -18.60
N ALA A 448 -24.89 -10.41 -19.79
CA ALA A 448 -26.29 -10.28 -20.12
C ALA A 448 -27.16 -11.21 -19.24
N THR A 449 -26.71 -12.44 -19.03
CA THR A 449 -27.35 -13.44 -18.17
C THR A 449 -27.34 -13.01 -16.69
N ALA A 450 -26.22 -12.48 -16.18
CA ALA A 450 -26.16 -11.95 -14.83
C ALA A 450 -27.10 -10.75 -14.62
N ARG A 451 -27.19 -9.83 -15.61
CA ARG A 451 -28.15 -8.72 -15.58
C ARG A 451 -29.60 -9.20 -15.63
N ALA A 452 -29.89 -10.21 -16.44
CA ALA A 452 -31.22 -10.82 -16.52
C ALA A 452 -31.61 -11.55 -15.21
N ALA A 453 -30.65 -12.21 -14.56
CA ALA A 453 -30.85 -12.88 -13.27
C ALA A 453 -31.10 -11.90 -12.11
N LEU A 454 -30.42 -10.75 -12.12
CA LEU A 454 -30.67 -9.63 -11.21
C LEU A 454 -32.03 -8.96 -11.47
N ALA A 455 -32.46 -8.92 -12.74
CA ALA A 455 -33.78 -8.39 -13.11
C ALA A 455 -34.94 -9.34 -12.78
N SER A 456 -34.69 -10.66 -12.74
CA SER A 456 -35.68 -11.69 -12.44
C SER A 456 -35.79 -12.04 -10.94
N HIS A 457 -34.84 -11.61 -10.11
CA HIS A 457 -34.99 -11.65 -8.65
C HIS A 457 -36.12 -10.69 -8.24
N GLY A 458 -37.29 -11.26 -7.98
CA GLY A 458 -38.49 -10.53 -7.56
C GLY A 458 -38.21 -9.58 -6.40
N LYS A 459 -38.87 -8.41 -6.45
CA LYS A 459 -38.74 -7.34 -5.44
C LYS A 459 -38.77 -7.93 -4.01
N PRO A 460 -37.84 -7.54 -3.13
CA PRO A 460 -37.85 -7.98 -1.75
C PRO A 460 -39.22 -7.67 -1.12
N ARG A 461 -39.86 -8.69 -0.55
CA ARG A 461 -41.11 -8.55 0.18
C ARG A 461 -40.87 -7.64 1.39
N GLY A 462 -41.45 -6.44 1.34
CA GLY A 462 -42.02 -5.77 2.51
C GLY A 462 -41.10 -5.30 3.64
N ARG A 463 -39.78 -5.24 3.49
CA ARG A 463 -38.99 -4.28 4.27
C ARG A 463 -38.91 -3.01 3.45
N ALA A 464 -39.45 -1.91 3.97
CA ALA A 464 -39.30 -0.59 3.35
C ALA A 464 -37.82 -0.40 3.00
N ALA A 465 -37.51 -0.34 1.71
CA ALA A 465 -36.19 0.03 1.25
C ALA A 465 -35.93 1.43 1.81
N ARG A 466 -35.01 1.53 2.77
CA ARG A 466 -34.51 2.84 3.20
C ARG A 466 -34.07 3.57 1.93
N PRO A 467 -34.48 4.84 1.73
CA PRO A 467 -34.00 5.61 0.60
C PRO A 467 -32.47 5.55 0.58
N LEU A 468 -31.88 5.18 -0.56
CA LEU A 468 -30.43 5.24 -0.83
C LEU A 468 -29.89 6.71 -0.86
N GLY A 469 -30.61 7.63 -0.21
CA GLY A 469 -30.50 9.08 -0.32
C GLY A 469 -29.39 9.69 0.51
N ASP A 470 -29.11 9.13 1.68
CA ASP A 470 -28.06 9.62 2.56
C ASP A 470 -27.30 8.41 3.10
N TRP A 471 -26.29 7.93 2.35
CA TRP A 471 -25.27 7.12 3.00
C TRP A 471 -24.69 7.98 4.13
N GLN A 472 -24.94 7.58 5.37
CA GLN A 472 -24.40 8.26 6.53
C GLN A 472 -22.88 8.24 6.41
N ALA A 473 -22.19 9.26 6.96
CA ALA A 473 -20.73 9.39 6.84
C ALA A 473 -20.00 8.09 7.23
N GLN A 474 -20.51 7.39 8.25
CA GLN A 474 -20.02 6.08 8.67
C GLN A 474 -20.10 5.02 7.56
N GLN A 475 -21.24 4.88 6.87
CA GLN A 475 -21.38 3.86 5.84
C GLN A 475 -20.48 4.13 4.62
N ARG A 476 -20.23 5.41 4.31
CA ARG A 476 -19.24 5.79 3.30
C ARG A 476 -17.83 5.42 3.74
N ARG A 477 -17.47 5.71 4.99
CA ARG A 477 -16.19 5.29 5.58
C ARG A 477 -16.03 3.77 5.52
N GLU A 478 -17.02 2.99 5.94
CA GLU A 478 -16.98 1.53 5.90
C GLU A 478 -16.80 1.00 4.46
N LEU A 479 -17.54 1.56 3.50
CA LEU A 479 -17.46 1.17 2.09
C LEU A 479 -16.09 1.48 1.48
N TYR A 480 -15.60 2.71 1.60
CA TYR A 480 -14.31 3.10 1.03
C TYR A 480 -13.13 2.42 1.75
N SER A 481 -13.24 2.18 3.05
CA SER A 481 -12.24 1.40 3.80
C SER A 481 -12.29 -0.08 3.41
N GLY A 482 -13.47 -0.64 3.10
CA GLY A 482 -13.60 -1.99 2.51
C GLY A 482 -12.99 -2.08 1.11
N LEU A 483 -13.21 -1.05 0.27
CA LEU A 483 -12.62 -0.94 -1.07
C LEU A 483 -11.09 -0.89 -0.99
N TYR A 484 -10.54 -0.03 -0.12
CA TYR A 484 -9.11 0.04 0.18
C TYR A 484 -8.54 -1.34 0.56
N ARG A 485 -9.13 -1.99 1.56
CA ARG A 485 -8.69 -3.32 2.06
C ARG A 485 -8.74 -4.39 0.98
N SER A 486 -9.73 -4.35 0.09
CA SER A 486 -9.84 -5.30 -1.02
C SER A 486 -8.69 -5.23 -2.04
N MET A 487 -7.90 -4.16 -2.00
CA MET A 487 -6.78 -3.90 -2.91
C MET A 487 -5.40 -3.93 -2.23
N LEU A 488 -5.29 -4.44 -0.99
CA LEU A 488 -3.98 -4.60 -0.32
C LEU A 488 -3.24 -5.88 -0.74
N ALA A 489 -3.99 -6.91 -1.16
CA ALA A 489 -3.50 -8.19 -1.69
C ALA A 489 -4.51 -8.74 -2.72
N PRO A 490 -4.16 -9.70 -3.61
CA PRO A 490 -2.83 -10.32 -3.82
C PRO A 490 -1.78 -9.32 -4.31
N SER A 491 -0.59 -9.37 -3.72
CA SER A 491 0.46 -8.36 -3.93
C SER A 491 1.25 -8.58 -5.21
N ILE A 492 1.73 -7.48 -5.80
CA ILE A 492 2.67 -7.50 -6.92
C ILE A 492 4.01 -8.06 -6.43
N PHE A 493 4.52 -9.08 -7.11
CA PHE A 493 5.74 -9.79 -6.73
C PHE A 493 6.81 -9.83 -7.83
N SER A 494 6.44 -9.55 -9.08
CA SER A 494 7.42 -9.19 -10.12
C SER A 494 7.91 -7.77 -9.90
N GLU A 495 9.22 -7.61 -9.78
CA GLU A 495 9.91 -6.36 -9.52
C GLU A 495 9.95 -5.43 -10.74
N SER A 496 10.59 -4.27 -10.60
CA SER A 496 10.62 -3.21 -11.63
C SER A 496 11.19 -3.69 -12.99
N ASP A 497 12.12 -4.64 -12.97
CA ASP A 497 12.69 -5.28 -14.16
C ASP A 497 11.91 -6.53 -14.63
N GLY A 498 10.82 -6.86 -13.95
CA GLY A 498 9.96 -8.02 -14.21
C GLY A 498 10.46 -9.34 -13.64
N ARG A 499 11.59 -9.38 -12.93
CA ARG A 499 12.05 -10.60 -12.25
C ARG A 499 11.26 -10.86 -10.96
N TYR A 500 11.15 -12.12 -10.58
CA TYR A 500 10.55 -12.55 -9.32
C TYR A 500 11.21 -13.84 -8.81
N ALA A 501 11.17 -14.06 -7.50
CA ALA A 501 11.52 -15.35 -6.91
C ALA A 501 10.37 -16.34 -7.09
N SER A 502 10.61 -17.46 -7.76
CA SER A 502 9.57 -18.47 -7.97
C SER A 502 9.43 -19.37 -6.74
N PHE A 503 8.28 -20.06 -6.62
CA PHE A 503 8.07 -21.08 -5.58
C PHE A 503 9.10 -22.22 -5.62
N ALA A 504 9.72 -22.47 -6.77
CA ALA A 504 10.78 -23.47 -6.90
C ALA A 504 12.15 -22.97 -6.39
N GLY A 505 12.25 -21.71 -5.93
CA GLY A 505 13.48 -21.13 -5.38
C GLY A 505 14.44 -20.54 -6.42
N ASP A 506 14.10 -20.60 -7.71
CA ASP A 506 14.81 -19.93 -8.80
C ASP A 506 14.27 -18.53 -9.07
N VAL A 507 15.10 -17.66 -9.64
CA VAL A 507 14.66 -16.34 -10.13
C VAL A 507 14.15 -16.50 -11.56
N ARG A 508 12.96 -15.97 -11.84
CA ARG A 508 12.33 -16.05 -13.16
C ARG A 508 11.98 -14.66 -13.69
N GLN A 509 11.88 -14.55 -15.01
CA GLN A 509 11.34 -13.39 -15.70
C GLN A 509 9.84 -13.56 -15.89
N TRP A 510 9.05 -12.54 -15.56
CA TRP A 510 7.62 -12.55 -15.85
C TRP A 510 7.34 -12.51 -17.36
N GLY A 511 6.68 -13.55 -17.87
CA GLY A 511 6.36 -13.72 -19.29
C GLY A 511 4.94 -13.28 -19.68
N GLY A 512 4.21 -12.60 -18.79
CA GLY A 512 2.85 -12.13 -19.07
C GLY A 512 2.81 -10.99 -20.08
N ALA A 513 1.59 -10.57 -20.44
CA ALA A 513 1.38 -9.44 -21.35
C ALA A 513 2.08 -8.16 -20.85
N ALA A 514 2.50 -7.28 -21.77
CA ALA A 514 3.14 -6.02 -21.42
C ALA A 514 2.30 -5.23 -20.40
N GLY A 515 2.95 -4.80 -19.30
CA GLY A 515 2.30 -4.09 -18.20
C GLY A 515 1.56 -4.97 -17.17
N SER A 516 1.43 -6.28 -17.39
CA SER A 516 0.97 -7.21 -16.34
C SER A 516 2.06 -7.45 -15.30
N ARG A 517 1.66 -8.01 -14.14
CA ARG A 517 2.55 -8.33 -13.02
C ARG A 517 2.33 -9.74 -12.52
N TYR A 518 3.41 -10.40 -12.09
CA TYR A 518 3.32 -11.62 -11.29
C TYR A 518 2.83 -11.26 -9.87
N ARG A 519 1.99 -12.11 -9.27
CA ARG A 519 1.31 -11.85 -7.99
C ARG A 519 1.62 -12.95 -6.96
N THR A 520 1.61 -12.58 -5.68
CA THR A 520 1.76 -13.48 -4.51
C THR A 520 0.70 -13.19 -3.44
N ASP A 521 0.82 -13.80 -2.26
CA ASP A 521 -0.06 -13.61 -1.09
C ASP A 521 -1.52 -13.97 -1.37
N MET A 522 -1.70 -15.11 -2.04
CA MET A 522 -3.02 -15.62 -2.41
C MET A 522 -3.53 -16.58 -1.35
N SER A 523 -4.34 -16.08 -0.39
CA SER A 523 -5.08 -16.95 0.52
C SER A 523 -6.28 -17.59 -0.19
N LEU A 524 -6.00 -18.51 -1.12
CA LEU A 524 -6.99 -19.07 -2.06
C LEU A 524 -8.21 -19.67 -1.36
N TRP A 525 -8.02 -20.27 -0.18
CA TRP A 525 -9.12 -20.82 0.60
C TRP A 525 -10.11 -19.73 1.05
N ASP A 526 -9.66 -18.50 1.32
CA ASP A 526 -10.50 -17.37 1.73
C ASP A 526 -11.04 -16.58 0.52
N ILE A 527 -10.15 -16.16 -0.36
CA ILE A 527 -10.42 -15.12 -1.35
C ILE A 527 -11.35 -15.58 -2.48
N HIS A 528 -11.42 -16.90 -2.75
CA HIS A 528 -12.27 -17.44 -3.82
C HIS A 528 -13.77 -17.17 -3.62
N ARG A 529 -14.21 -16.99 -2.36
CA ARG A 529 -15.64 -16.82 -2.02
C ARG A 529 -16.18 -15.46 -2.40
N SER A 530 -15.34 -14.41 -2.36
CA SER A 530 -15.79 -13.03 -2.48
C SER A 530 -14.77 -12.13 -3.19
N GLN A 531 -13.54 -12.03 -2.68
CA GLN A 531 -12.55 -11.08 -3.17
C GLN A 531 -12.14 -11.34 -4.63
N SER A 532 -11.90 -12.58 -5.03
CA SER A 532 -11.51 -12.88 -6.41
C SER A 532 -12.59 -12.45 -7.41
N ALA A 533 -13.86 -12.73 -7.11
CA ALA A 533 -14.98 -12.28 -7.92
C ALA A 533 -15.11 -10.75 -7.91
N TRP A 534 -14.93 -10.12 -6.75
CA TRP A 534 -14.96 -8.67 -6.60
C TRP A 534 -13.89 -7.97 -7.43
N LEU A 535 -12.65 -8.48 -7.44
CA LEU A 535 -11.56 -7.91 -8.23
C LEU A 535 -11.84 -7.95 -9.74
N THR A 536 -12.63 -8.90 -10.24
CA THR A 536 -13.05 -8.88 -11.66
C THR A 536 -13.88 -7.64 -12.04
N LEU A 537 -14.53 -7.02 -11.06
CA LEU A 537 -15.36 -5.83 -11.24
C LEU A 537 -14.56 -4.55 -11.05
N VAL A 538 -13.78 -4.45 -9.96
CA VAL A 538 -13.12 -3.20 -9.58
C VAL A 538 -11.67 -3.08 -10.01
N ALA A 539 -10.99 -4.21 -10.24
CA ALA A 539 -9.58 -4.28 -10.62
C ALA A 539 -9.33 -5.44 -11.62
N PRO A 540 -9.98 -5.44 -12.80
CA PRO A 540 -9.95 -6.59 -13.72
C PRO A 540 -8.54 -6.95 -14.22
N SER A 541 -7.62 -5.98 -14.29
CA SER A 541 -6.21 -6.24 -14.58
C SER A 541 -5.54 -7.05 -13.47
N ALA A 542 -5.78 -6.70 -12.20
CA ALA A 542 -5.25 -7.45 -11.06
C ALA A 542 -5.85 -8.86 -11.01
N ALA A 543 -7.15 -9.02 -11.26
CA ALA A 543 -7.80 -10.33 -11.31
C ALA A 543 -7.18 -11.23 -12.40
N ARG A 544 -6.97 -10.70 -13.61
CA ARG A 544 -6.28 -11.41 -14.71
C ARG A 544 -4.85 -11.78 -14.32
N ASP A 545 -4.11 -10.85 -13.73
CA ASP A 545 -2.72 -11.05 -13.33
C ASP A 545 -2.60 -12.14 -12.23
N VAL A 546 -3.56 -12.21 -11.31
CA VAL A 546 -3.68 -13.32 -10.35
C VAL A 546 -3.90 -14.65 -11.07
N THR A 547 -4.84 -14.71 -12.02
CA THR A 547 -5.10 -15.93 -12.79
C THR A 547 -3.88 -16.39 -13.60
N ASN A 548 -3.10 -15.48 -14.18
CA ASN A 548 -1.89 -15.84 -14.93
C ASN A 548 -0.72 -16.26 -14.03
N SER A 549 -0.74 -15.86 -12.75
CA SER A 549 0.32 -16.18 -11.80
C SER A 549 0.12 -17.58 -11.17
N LEU A 550 -1.13 -18.03 -11.06
CA LEU A 550 -1.52 -19.41 -10.72
C LEU A 550 -1.25 -20.36 -11.89
#